data_AF-A0AA90R1A9-F1
#
_entry.id   AF-A0AA90R1A9-F1
#
_cell.length_a   1.000
_cell.length_b   1.000
_cell.length_c   1.000
_cell.angle_alpha   90.00
_cell.angle_beta   90.00
_cell.angle_gamma   90.00
#
_symmetry.space_group_name_H-M   'P 1'
#
loop_
_entity.id
_entity.type
_entity.pdbx_description
1 polymer ?
#
loop_
_entity_poly.entity_id
_entity_poly.type
_entity_poly.pdbx_seq_one_letter_code
_entity_poly.pdbx_strand_id
1 'polypeptide(L)' 'MTKQEALKIIVLIESVYKGFRTKNETITFWFNYCPELNFTMVMTKLKRHIRTNPYPPTISDLTEETENKPFQWLHEYKTI' A
#
# COMPACT_ATOMS: atom_id res chain seq x y z
N MET A 1 9.18 -2.41 -9.71
CA MET A 1 8.79 -1.00 -10.01
C MET A 1 10.02 -0.10 -9.91
N THR A 2 10.07 1.00 -10.67
CA THR A 2 11.17 1.98 -10.65
C THR A 2 11.01 3.03 -9.56
N LYS A 3 12.10 3.73 -9.19
CA LYS A 3 12.04 4.84 -8.22
C LYS A 3 11.13 5.98 -8.68
N GLN A 4 11.11 6.28 -9.98
CA GLN A 4 10.23 7.30 -10.55
C GLN A 4 8.75 6.93 -10.41
N GLU A 5 8.42 5.66 -10.63
CA GLU A 5 7.07 5.13 -10.44
C GLU A 5 6.65 5.15 -8.96
N ALA A 6 7.55 4.78 -8.05
CA ALA A 6 7.32 4.89 -6.61
C ALA A 6 7.04 6.34 -6.17
N LEU A 7 7.81 7.30 -6.71
CA LEU A 7 7.60 8.73 -6.45
C LEU A 7 6.22 9.20 -6.94
N LYS A 8 5.77 8.74 -8.12
CA LYS A 8 4.43 9.06 -8.64
C LYS A 8 3.33 8.60 -7.69
N ILE A 9 3.48 7.44 -7.06
CA ILE A 9 2.53 6.91 -6.07
C ILE A 9 2.51 7.80 -4.82
N ILE A 10 3.68 8.12 -4.26
CA ILE A 10 3.80 8.95 -3.06
C ILE A 10 3.18 10.35 -3.30
N VAL A 11 3.51 10.98 -4.42
CA VAL A 11 2.96 12.29 -4.79
C VAL A 11 1.43 12.23 -4.94
N LEU A 12 0.90 11.16 -5.52
CA LEU A 12 -0.55 10.98 -5.63
C LEU A 12 -1.20 10.86 -4.24
N ILE A 13 -0.61 10.09 -3.33
CA ILE A 13 -1.09 9.96 -1.94
C ILE A 13 -1.13 11.33 -1.27
N GLU A 14 -0.04 12.10 -1.30
CA GLU A 14 0.00 13.45 -0.72
C GLU A 14 -1.02 14.41 -1.33
N SER A 15 -1.28 14.30 -2.64
CA SER A 15 -2.24 15.17 -3.32
C SER A 15 -3.69 14.91 -2.88
N VAL A 16 -4.02 13.67 -2.53
CA VAL A 16 -5.36 13.24 -2.13
C VAL A 16 -5.61 13.50 -0.66
N TYR A 17 -4.63 13.16 0.19
CA TYR A 17 -4.76 13.26 1.64
C TYR A 17 -4.14 14.56 2.15
N LYS A 18 -4.93 15.64 2.12
CA LYS A 18 -4.49 16.97 2.57
C LYS A 18 -3.91 16.90 3.99
N GLY A 19 -2.71 17.47 4.18
CA GLY A 19 -2.00 17.48 5.47
C GLY A 19 -1.13 16.24 5.72
N PHE A 20 -1.23 15.19 4.89
CA PHE A 20 -0.27 14.11 4.88
C PHE A 20 1.02 14.56 4.17
N ARG A 21 2.16 14.38 4.84
CA ARG A 21 3.48 14.67 4.27
C ARG A 21 4.43 13.52 4.54
N THR A 22 5.02 13.04 3.47
CA THR A 22 5.94 11.91 3.49
C THR A 22 7.31 12.39 3.95
N LYS A 23 7.89 11.68 4.93
CA LYS A 23 9.24 11.96 5.42
C LYS A 23 10.28 11.35 4.47
N ASN A 24 11.48 11.91 4.45
CA ASN A 24 12.59 11.39 3.64
C ASN A 24 12.89 9.90 3.94
N GLU A 25 12.83 9.49 5.20
CA GLU A 25 13.01 8.09 5.61
C GLU A 25 11.99 7.16 4.94
N THR A 26 10.73 7.59 4.87
CA THR A 26 9.66 6.85 4.20
C THR A 26 9.91 6.77 2.69
N ILE A 27 10.37 7.84 2.05
CA ILE A 27 10.69 7.82 0.61
C ILE A 27 11.84 6.84 0.34
N THR A 28 12.90 6.88 1.15
CA THR A 28 14.03 5.95 1.06
C THR A 28 13.59 4.50 1.23
N PHE A 29 12.74 4.24 2.23
CA PHE A 29 12.17 2.91 2.45
C PHE A 29 11.38 2.42 1.22
N TRP A 30 10.53 3.26 0.66
CA TRP A 30 9.78 2.94 -0.57
C TRP A 30 10.70 2.66 -1.76
N PHE A 31 11.81 3.39 -1.92
CA PHE A 31 12.77 3.15 -3.00
C PHE A 31 13.55 1.85 -2.86
N ASN A 32 13.78 1.40 -1.63
CA ASN A 32 14.43 0.11 -1.38
C ASN A 32 13.46 -1.05 -1.61
N TYR A 33 12.17 -0.86 -1.31
CA TYR A 33 11.15 -1.90 -1.43
C TYR A 33 10.46 -1.96 -2.80
N CYS A 34 10.47 -0.87 -3.58
CA CYS A 34 9.80 -0.82 -4.88
C CYS A 34 10.27 -1.80 -5.96
N PRO A 35 11.52 -2.31 -6.00
CA PRO A 35 11.94 -3.25 -7.04
C PRO A 35 11.07 -4.51 -7.08
N GLU A 36 10.62 -5.00 -5.92
CA GLU A 36 9.81 -6.20 -5.75
C GLU A 36 8.33 -6.02 -6.15
N LEU A 37 7.90 -4.76 -6.34
CA LEU A 37 6.49 -4.43 -6.56
C LEU A 37 6.14 -4.23 -8.03
N ASN A 38 4.93 -4.66 -8.41
CA ASN A 38 4.35 -4.35 -9.70
C ASN A 38 3.62 -2.99 -9.66
N PHE A 39 4.06 -2.03 -10.48
CA PHE A 39 3.50 -0.66 -10.49
C PHE A 39 1.99 -0.65 -10.80
N THR A 40 1.56 -1.39 -11.82
CA THR A 40 0.16 -1.44 -12.25
C THR A 40 -0.74 -1.99 -11.14
N MET A 41 -0.28 -3.03 -10.44
CA MET A 41 -0.99 -3.62 -9.31
C MET A 41 -1.14 -2.61 -8.15
N VAL A 42 -0.02 -1.99 -7.74
CA VAL A 42 0.00 -1.01 -6.65
C VAL A 42 -0.90 0.19 -6.97
N MET A 43 -0.83 0.71 -8.19
CA MET A 43 -1.66 1.83 -8.63
C MET A 43 -3.16 1.48 -8.63
N THR A 44 -3.51 0.24 -9.00
CA THR A 44 -4.90 -0.23 -8.96
C THR A 44 -5.41 -0.33 -7.53
N LYS A 45 -4.62 -0.90 -6.62
CA LYS A 45 -4.94 -0.97 -5.19
C LYS A 45 -5.06 0.41 -4.57
N LEU A 46 -4.15 1.33 -4.90
CA LEU A 46 -4.18 2.72 -4.44
C LEU A 46 -5.45 3.44 -4.87
N LYS A 47 -5.83 3.36 -6.15
CA LYS A 47 -7.08 3.96 -6.65
C LYS A 47 -8.31 3.41 -5.95
N ARG A 48 -8.31 2.13 -5.59
CA ARG A 48 -9.38 1.52 -4.79
C ARG A 48 -9.37 2.07 -3.37
N HIS A 49 -8.22 2.08 -2.70
CA HIS A 49 -8.06 2.57 -1.32
C HIS A 49 -8.51 4.02 -1.18
N ILE A 50 -8.12 4.90 -2.10
CA ILE A 50 -8.51 6.31 -2.12
C ILE A 50 -10.04 6.50 -2.15
N ARG A 51 -10.78 5.61 -2.81
CA ARG A 51 -12.24 5.70 -2.91
C ARG A 51 -12.96 5.21 -1.65
N THR A 52 -12.34 4.30 -0.91
CA THR A 52 -13.00 3.61 0.22
C THR A 52 -12.51 4.08 1.58
N ASN A 53 -11.30 4.65 1.65
CA ASN A 53 -10.63 4.95 2.92
C ASN A 53 -10.29 6.44 3.03
N PRO A 54 -10.71 7.11 4.13
CA PRO A 54 -10.42 8.53 4.36
C PRO A 54 -8.98 8.79 4.82
N TYR A 55 -8.22 7.74 5.17
CA TYR A 55 -6.84 7.85 5.66
C TYR A 55 -5.81 7.33 4.65
N PRO A 56 -4.58 7.91 4.64
CA PRO A 56 -3.51 7.49 3.75
C PRO A 56 -3.20 5.99 3.88
N PRO A 57 -2.93 5.29 2.76
CA PRO A 57 -2.51 3.91 2.81
C PRO A 57 -1.10 3.76 3.39
N THR A 58 -0.88 2.64 4.04
CA THR A 58 0.45 2.11 4.33
C THR A 58 0.99 1.34 3.12
N ILE A 59 2.26 0.93 3.17
CA ILE A 59 2.83 0.12 2.08
C ILE A 59 2.13 -1.25 1.99
N SER A 60 1.80 -1.87 3.13
CA SER A 60 1.14 -3.19 3.19
C SER A 60 -0.25 -3.16 2.55
N ASP A 61 -1.01 -2.08 2.75
CA ASP A 61 -2.33 -1.90 2.10
C ASP A 61 -2.25 -1.96 0.56
N LEU A 62 -1.08 -1.66 0.01
CA LEU A 62 -0.81 -1.58 -1.42
C LEU A 62 -0.05 -2.79 -1.96
N THR A 63 0.51 -3.64 -1.09
CA THR A 63 1.37 -4.75 -1.50
C THR A 63 0.81 -6.11 -1.14
N GLU A 64 0.15 -6.26 0.01
CA GLU A 64 -0.52 -7.51 0.35
C GLU A 64 -1.58 -7.83 -0.69
N GLU A 65 -1.47 -9.00 -1.34
CA GLU A 65 -2.65 -9.60 -1.93
C GLU A 65 -3.66 -9.70 -0.80
N THR A 66 -4.74 -8.93 -0.88
CA THR A 66 -5.88 -9.11 0.00
C THR A 66 -6.47 -10.46 -0.36
N GLU A 67 -5.82 -11.56 0.03
CA GLU A 67 -6.52 -12.79 0.34
C GLU A 67 -7.47 -12.37 1.44
N ASN A 68 -8.72 -12.16 1.04
CA ASN A 68 -9.81 -12.01 1.95
C ASN A 68 -9.83 -13.34 2.73
N LYS A 69 -9.15 -13.37 3.89
CA LYS A 69 -9.19 -14.46 4.86
C LYS A 69 -10.10 -14.03 6.00
N PRO A 70 -11.40 -13.79 5.75
CA PRO A 70 -12.32 -13.74 6.87
C PRO A 70 -12.15 -15.10 7.55
N PHE A 71 -11.89 -15.07 8.86
CA PHE A 71 -11.75 -16.27 9.66
C PHE A 71 -10.43 -17.06 9.56
N GLN A 72 -9.29 -16.44 9.26
CA GLN A 72 -7.99 -17.15 9.42
C GLN A 72 -7.82 -17.76 10.83
N TRP A 73 -8.31 -17.05 11.85
CA TRP A 73 -8.37 -17.52 13.24
C TRP A 73 -9.22 -18.79 13.43
N LEU A 74 -10.21 -19.09 12.57
CA LEU A 74 -11.02 -20.32 12.70
C LEU A 74 -10.20 -21.58 12.43
N HIS A 75 -9.08 -21.47 11.71
CA HIS A 75 -8.20 -22.62 11.45
C HIS A 75 -7.44 -23.06 12.71
N GLU A 76 -7.22 -22.15 13.67
CA GLU A 76 -6.56 -22.43 14.95
C GLU A 76 -7.45 -23.27 15.88
N TYR A 77 -8.78 -23.19 15.75
CA TYR A 77 -9.75 -23.91 16.60
C TYR A 77 -10.17 -25.29 16.05
N LYS A 78 -9.81 -25.64 14.82
CA LYS A 78 -10.15 -26.96 14.21
C LYS A 78 -9.16 -28.07 14.55
N THR A 79 -8.06 -27.76 15.23
CA THR A 79 -6.99 -28.71 15.59
C THR A 79 -7.00 -29.13 17.06
N ILE A 80 -8.05 -28.76 17.80
CA ILE A 80 -8.31 -29.19 19.18
C ILE A 80 -9.38 -30.28 19.17
#